data_AF-H3AM82-F1
#
_entry.id   AF-H3AM82-F1
#
_cell.length_a   1.000
_cell.length_b   1.000
_cell.length_c   1.000
_cell.angle_alpha   90.00
_cell.angle_beta   90.00
_cell.angle_gamma   90.00
#
_symmetry.space_group_name_H-M   'P 1'
#
loop_
_entity.id
_entity.type
_entity.pdbx_description
1 polymer ?
#
loop_
_entity_poly.entity_id
_entity_poly.type
_entity_poly.pdbx_seq_one_letter_code
_entity_poly.pdbx_strand_id
1 'polypeptide(L)'
;MGGAGSRGRSVSFGRDEEERIRVLRGVRLSEDVVNRMKESSSVWGESKPHVMDTGPQRPTREKSPHVGTAGPLTSEFIGGRGGKNEFFPRRFEREQAMVQEELERLARLERRATSENPNLALLREQAMTDQERQRTKQL
;
A
#
# COMPACT_ATOMS: atom_id res chain seq x y z
N MET A 1 14.66 -27.56 0.80
CA MET A 1 13.51 -26.97 0.07
C MET A 1 12.47 -26.54 1.10
N GLY A 2 12.56 -25.30 1.60
CA GLY A 2 11.72 -24.79 2.69
C GLY A 2 10.67 -23.81 2.17
N GLY A 3 9.39 -24.19 2.22
CA GLY A 3 8.27 -23.36 1.79
C GLY A 3 6.91 -23.80 2.35
N ALA A 4 6.90 -24.58 3.44
CA ALA A 4 5.70 -25.28 3.89
C ALA A 4 4.75 -24.47 4.80
N GLY A 5 5.00 -23.17 5.05
CA GLY A 5 4.29 -22.40 6.09
C GLY A 5 3.23 -21.41 5.62
N SER A 6 3.20 -20.98 4.35
CA SER A 6 2.33 -19.88 3.90
C SER A 6 1.12 -20.38 3.12
N ARG A 7 0.26 -21.16 3.78
CA ARG A 7 -0.99 -21.66 3.17
C ARG A 7 -1.91 -20.47 2.84
N GLY A 8 -1.91 -20.03 1.57
CA GLY A 8 -2.77 -18.96 1.04
C GLY A 8 -2.08 -17.69 0.51
N ARG A 9 -0.75 -17.58 0.60
CA ARG A 9 0.01 -16.44 0.06
C ARG A 9 0.97 -16.91 -1.04
N SER A 10 0.81 -16.41 -2.26
CA SER A 10 1.71 -16.68 -3.39
C SER A 10 2.63 -15.49 -3.67
N VAL A 11 3.85 -15.79 -4.10
CA VAL A 11 4.87 -14.81 -4.49
C VAL A 11 5.39 -15.22 -5.87
N SER A 12 5.53 -14.28 -6.79
CA SER A 12 6.16 -14.54 -8.09
C SER A 12 7.54 -13.92 -8.16
N PHE A 13 8.47 -14.63 -8.80
CA PHE A 13 9.86 -14.24 -8.97
C PHE A 13 10.17 -14.02 -10.45
N GLY A 14 11.08 -13.11 -10.74
CA GLY A 14 11.58 -12.81 -12.09
C GLY A 14 13.02 -12.33 -12.04
N ARG A 15 13.67 -12.16 -13.20
CA ARG A 15 15.01 -11.57 -13.29
C ARG A 15 14.96 -10.10 -13.70
N ASP A 16 15.88 -9.30 -13.18
CA ASP A 16 16.11 -7.92 -13.64
C ASP A 16 17.10 -7.87 -14.81
N GLU A 17 17.43 -6.67 -15.28
CA GLU A 17 18.39 -6.39 -16.36
C GLU A 17 19.82 -6.86 -16.04
N GLU A 18 20.13 -7.04 -14.75
CA GLU A 18 21.40 -7.58 -14.27
C GLU A 18 21.32 -9.08 -13.94
N GLU A 19 20.31 -9.79 -14.45
CA GLU A 19 20.06 -11.22 -14.25
C GLU A 19 19.84 -11.63 -12.76
N ARG A 20 19.55 -10.68 -11.87
CA ARG A 20 19.29 -10.94 -10.45
C ARG A 20 17.84 -11.31 -10.22
N ILE A 21 17.61 -12.32 -9.38
CA ILE A 21 16.26 -12.72 -8.97
C ILE A 21 15.63 -11.63 -8.10
N ARG A 22 14.45 -11.17 -8.50
CA ARG A 22 13.61 -10.22 -7.77
C ARG A 22 12.20 -10.75 -7.62
N VAL A 23 11.47 -10.15 -6.69
CA VAL A 23 10.03 -10.40 -6.52
C VAL A 23 9.27 -9.54 -7.51
N LEU A 24 8.46 -10.17 -8.36
CA LEU A 24 7.56 -9.49 -9.30
C LEU A 24 6.22 -9.14 -8.64
N ARG A 25 5.69 -10.05 -7.81
CA ARG A 25 4.43 -9.85 -7.08
C ARG A 25 4.54 -10.40 -5.66
N GLY A 26 4.27 -9.54 -4.69
CA GLY A 26 4.31 -9.86 -3.26
C GLY A 26 4.63 -8.62 -2.42
N VAL A 27 4.54 -8.75 -1.10
CA VAL A 27 4.93 -7.70 -0.15
C VAL A 27 6.27 -8.09 0.47
N ARG A 28 7.27 -7.20 0.37
CA ARG A 28 8.55 -7.38 1.05
C ARG A 28 8.43 -6.86 2.48
N LEU A 29 8.84 -7.67 3.45
CA LEU A 29 8.86 -7.25 4.84
C LEU A 29 9.99 -6.22 5.06
N SER A 30 9.77 -5.28 5.98
CA SER A 30 10.83 -4.38 6.42
C SER A 30 11.89 -5.14 7.21
N GLU A 31 13.10 -4.59 7.25
CA GLU A 31 14.23 -5.19 7.97
C GLU A 31 13.91 -5.39 9.46
N ASP A 32 13.23 -4.43 10.09
CA ASP A 32 12.79 -4.52 11.48
C ASP A 32 11.83 -5.69 11.74
N VAL A 33 10.91 -5.94 10.82
CA VAL A 33 9.95 -7.07 10.93
C VAL A 33 10.69 -8.39 10.74
N VAL A 34 11.64 -8.45 9.79
CA VAL A 34 12.47 -9.64 9.57
C VAL A 34 13.34 -9.94 10.79
N ASN A 35 13.98 -8.95 11.38
CA ASN A 35 14.83 -9.12 12.57
C ASN A 35 14.02 -9.60 13.77
N ARG A 36 12.86 -9.00 14.01
CA ARG A 36 11.93 -9.46 15.05
C ARG A 36 11.46 -10.89 14.81
N MET A 37 11.17 -11.27 13.56
CA MET A 37 10.77 -12.64 13.24
C MET A 37 11.90 -13.63 13.51
N LYS A 38 13.15 -13.27 13.18
CA LYS A 38 14.34 -14.06 13.52
C LYS A 38 14.50 -14.22 15.03
N GLU A 39 14.46 -13.12 15.78
CA GLU A 39 14.56 -13.12 17.24
C GLU A 39 13.42 -13.90 17.89
N SER A 40 12.18 -13.73 17.40
CA SER A 40 10.99 -14.47 17.86
C SER A 40 11.10 -15.97 17.59
N SER A 41 11.75 -16.36 16.50
CA SER A 41 12.06 -17.77 16.20
C SER A 41 13.18 -18.32 17.08
N SER A 42 14.12 -17.49 17.52
CA SER A 42 15.18 -17.89 18.46
C SER A 42 14.63 -18.21 19.85
N VAL A 43 13.56 -17.53 20.31
CA VAL A 43 12.91 -17.82 21.61
C VAL A 43 12.25 -19.20 21.67
N TRP A 44 11.99 -19.84 20.51
CA TRP A 44 11.43 -21.20 20.41
C TRP A 44 12.47 -22.24 19.94
N GLY A 45 13.73 -21.85 19.77
CA GLY A 45 14.79 -22.68 19.17
C GLY A 45 16.13 -22.64 19.89
N GLU A 46 16.19 -22.20 21.15
CA GLU A 46 17.42 -22.23 21.94
C GLU A 46 17.45 -23.43 22.90
N SER A 47 17.43 -24.64 22.33
CA SER A 47 18.23 -25.73 22.90
C SER A 47 19.62 -25.65 22.29
N LYS A 48 20.49 -24.87 22.93
CA LYS A 48 21.95 -25.02 22.81
C LYS A 48 22.32 -26.50 23.00
N PRO A 49 23.19 -27.11 22.18
CA PRO A 49 24.04 -28.16 22.71
C PRO A 49 25.18 -27.49 23.48
N HIS A 50 25.15 -27.77 24.78
CA HIS A 50 26.21 -27.59 25.73
C HIS A 50 27.56 -28.04 25.15
N VAL A 51 28.59 -27.22 25.38
CA VAL A 51 30.01 -27.52 25.16
C VAL A 51 30.40 -28.90 25.70
N MET A 52 31.17 -29.65 24.91
CA MET A 52 32.11 -30.67 25.40
C MET A 52 33.52 -30.16 25.14
N ASP A 53 34.15 -29.77 26.24
CA ASP A 53 35.55 -29.45 26.44
C ASP A 53 36.35 -30.76 26.57
N THR A 54 37.42 -30.92 25.78
CA THR A 54 38.61 -31.68 26.15
C THR A 54 39.87 -31.11 25.48
N GLY A 55 40.44 -30.07 26.11
CA GLY A 55 41.89 -30.01 26.39
C GLY A 55 42.77 -28.97 25.63
N PRO A 56 43.87 -28.48 26.26
CA PRO A 56 44.01 -28.04 27.65
C PRO A 56 44.36 -26.53 27.80
N GLN A 57 44.02 -26.02 28.98
CA GLN A 57 44.29 -24.73 29.64
C GLN A 57 45.77 -24.26 29.57
N ARG A 58 46.25 -23.01 29.73
CA ARG A 58 45.89 -21.66 30.29
C ARG A 58 47.18 -20.77 30.14
N PRO A 59 47.35 -19.53 30.68
CA PRO A 59 46.54 -18.30 30.69
C PRO A 59 47.34 -16.95 30.49
N THR A 60 46.60 -15.83 30.51
CA THR A 60 47.00 -14.42 30.90
C THR A 60 47.88 -13.63 29.92
N ARG A 61 47.79 -12.31 29.73
CA ARG A 61 46.94 -11.16 30.16
C ARG A 61 47.59 -9.94 29.49
N GLU A 62 46.82 -8.98 28.97
CA GLU A 62 47.07 -7.50 29.02
C GLU A 62 46.11 -6.78 28.05
N LYS A 63 45.05 -6.12 28.52
CA LYS A 63 44.97 -4.68 28.83
C LYS A 63 45.61 -3.77 27.76
N SER A 64 44.80 -3.14 26.90
CA SER A 64 44.47 -1.71 26.99
C SER A 64 43.71 -1.16 25.76
N PRO A 65 43.05 0.02 25.89
CA PRO A 65 41.96 0.48 25.02
C PRO A 65 42.45 1.42 23.90
N HIS A 66 41.75 1.48 22.77
CA HIS A 66 41.87 2.62 21.86
C HIS A 66 40.52 3.32 21.69
N VAL A 67 40.33 4.35 22.52
CA VAL A 67 39.43 5.46 22.23
C VAL A 67 40.12 6.36 21.19
N GLY A 68 39.34 6.79 20.20
CA GLY A 68 39.53 8.09 19.53
C GLY A 68 40.25 8.04 18.19
N THR A 69 39.52 8.36 17.11
CA THR A 69 39.83 9.54 16.29
C THR A 69 38.56 9.94 15.52
N ALA A 70 37.98 11.06 15.95
CA ALA A 70 37.08 11.86 15.13
C ALA A 70 37.91 12.55 14.03
N GLY A 71 37.39 12.56 12.81
CA GLY A 71 37.91 13.36 11.71
C GLY A 71 36.85 13.48 10.61
N PRO A 72 36.37 14.70 10.27
CA PRO A 72 35.28 14.91 9.34
C PRO A 72 35.80 14.92 7.91
N LEU A 73 35.15 14.20 7.00
CA LEU A 73 35.27 14.46 5.57
C LEU A 73 33.94 15.02 5.08
N THR A 74 33.84 16.34 5.22
CA THR A 74 33.01 17.17 4.36
C THR A 74 33.53 17.01 2.93
N SER A 75 32.79 16.26 2.11
CA SER A 75 32.83 16.44 0.66
C SER A 75 31.41 16.73 0.22
N GLU A 76 31.15 18.03 0.11
CA GLU A 76 29.99 18.58 -0.54
C GLU A 76 30.00 18.16 -2.01
N PHE A 77 29.15 17.20 -2.36
CA PHE A 77 28.40 17.28 -3.61
C PHE A 77 26.93 17.52 -3.25
N ILE A 78 26.67 18.76 -2.86
CA ILE A 78 25.35 19.36 -2.97
C ILE A 78 25.03 19.43 -4.46
N GLY A 79 24.34 18.40 -4.94
CA GLY A 79 23.78 18.32 -6.27
C GLY A 79 22.40 17.67 -6.19
N GLY A 80 21.42 18.38 -5.63
CA GLY A 80 20.02 17.94 -5.64
C GLY A 80 19.30 18.16 -4.31
N ARG A 81 19.11 19.44 -3.96
CA ARG A 81 18.10 19.87 -2.99
C ARG A 81 16.72 19.31 -3.37
N GLY A 82 16.01 18.82 -2.35
CA GLY A 82 14.54 18.88 -2.21
C GLY A 82 13.69 18.38 -3.38
N GLY A 83 13.19 17.14 -3.29
CA GLY A 83 12.14 16.70 -4.21
C GLY A 83 11.83 15.21 -4.16
N LYS A 84 11.59 14.62 -2.98
CA LYS A 84 11.26 13.18 -2.90
C LYS A 84 10.10 12.85 -1.98
N ASN A 85 9.13 13.74 -1.80
CA ASN A 85 7.85 13.38 -1.19
C ASN A 85 6.64 14.17 -1.71
N GLU A 86 6.76 14.95 -2.79
CA GLU A 86 5.61 15.66 -3.37
C GLU A 86 4.88 14.88 -4.46
N PHE A 87 5.48 13.83 -5.03
CA PHE A 87 4.85 13.04 -6.09
C PHE A 87 3.69 12.16 -5.58
N PHE A 88 3.78 11.66 -4.35
CA PHE A 88 2.73 10.86 -3.72
C PHE A 88 1.49 11.67 -3.32
N PRO A 89 1.60 12.82 -2.61
CA PRO A 89 0.43 13.64 -2.31
C PRO A 89 -0.20 14.21 -3.58
N ARG A 90 0.59 14.65 -4.57
CA ARG A 90 0.05 15.17 -5.84
C ARG A 90 -0.71 14.11 -6.65
N ARG A 91 -0.27 12.85 -6.64
CA ARG A 91 -1.01 11.76 -7.29
C ARG A 91 -2.28 11.40 -6.53
N PHE A 92 -2.20 11.26 -5.21
CA PHE A 92 -3.34 10.97 -4.37
C PHE A 92 -4.42 12.05 -4.48
N GLU A 93 -4.03 13.32 -4.47
CA GLU A 93 -4.94 14.46 -4.63
C GLU A 93 -5.61 14.47 -6.01
N ARG A 94 -4.88 14.15 -7.07
CA ARG A 94 -5.44 13.98 -8.41
C ARG A 94 -6.44 12.82 -8.46
N GLU A 95 -6.14 11.69 -7.81
CA GLU A 95 -7.06 10.55 -7.73
C GLU A 95 -8.33 10.90 -6.95
N GLN A 96 -8.21 11.64 -5.84
CA GLN A 96 -9.36 12.15 -5.08
C GLN A 96 -10.24 13.06 -5.94
N ALA A 97 -9.63 13.96 -6.72
CA ALA A 97 -10.38 14.86 -7.62
C ALA A 97 -11.16 14.09 -8.69
N MET A 98 -10.57 13.05 -9.30
CA MET A 98 -11.26 12.22 -10.29
C MET A 98 -12.44 11.45 -9.67
N VAL A 99 -12.28 10.92 -8.46
CA VAL A 99 -13.36 10.23 -7.74
C VAL A 99 -14.51 11.19 -7.42
N GLN A 100 -14.19 12.39 -6.95
CA GLN A 100 -15.18 13.43 -6.64
C GLN A 100 -15.96 13.85 -7.90
N GLU A 101 -15.27 14.04 -9.04
CA GLU A 101 -15.90 14.37 -10.33
C GLU A 101 -16.87 13.28 -10.80
N GLU A 102 -16.47 12.01 -10.72
CA GLU A 102 -17.33 10.89 -11.11
C GLU A 102 -18.56 10.75 -10.19
N LEU A 103 -18.41 10.96 -8.88
CA LEU A 103 -19.54 11.01 -7.94
C LEU A 103 -20.52 12.14 -8.30
N GLU A 104 -20.02 13.33 -8.60
CA GLU A 104 -20.86 14.45 -9.00
C GLU A 104 -21.58 14.20 -10.32
N ARG A 105 -20.89 13.59 -11.29
CA ARG A 105 -21.46 13.18 -12.57
C ARG A 105 -22.58 12.17 -12.37
N LEU A 106 -22.37 11.16 -11.53
CA LEU A 106 -23.40 10.17 -11.17
C LEU A 106 -24.59 10.83 -10.47
N ALA A 107 -24.37 11.71 -9.50
CA ALA A 107 -25.44 12.42 -8.80
C ALA A 107 -26.25 13.35 -9.73
N ARG A 108 -25.63 13.91 -10.78
CA ARG A 108 -26.35 14.66 -11.83
C ARG A 108 -27.19 13.73 -12.69
N LEU A 109 -26.66 12.58 -13.09
CA LEU A 109 -27.38 11.59 -13.88
C LEU A 109 -28.55 10.99 -13.09
N GLU A 110 -28.37 10.68 -11.81
CA GLU A 110 -29.42 10.18 -10.92
C GLU A 110 -30.56 11.20 -10.76
N ARG A 111 -30.23 12.48 -10.54
CA ARG A 111 -31.23 13.56 -10.48
C ARG A 111 -32.00 13.70 -11.79
N ARG A 112 -31.34 13.55 -12.95
CA ARG A 112 -32.03 13.56 -14.25
C ARG A 112 -32.94 12.35 -14.40
N ALA A 113 -32.44 11.15 -14.12
CA ALA A 113 -33.25 9.92 -14.20
C ALA A 113 -34.47 9.99 -13.26
N THR A 114 -34.31 10.56 -12.07
CA THR A 114 -35.40 10.73 -11.09
C THR A 114 -36.27 11.95 -11.36
N SER A 115 -35.84 12.97 -12.12
CA SER A 115 -36.68 14.11 -12.52
C SER A 115 -37.49 13.85 -13.78
N GLU A 116 -36.97 13.05 -14.72
CA GLU A 116 -37.69 12.69 -15.96
C GLU A 116 -38.92 11.83 -15.65
N ASN A 117 -38.84 10.89 -14.71
CA ASN A 117 -39.97 10.03 -14.33
C ASN A 117 -41.21 10.79 -13.82
N PRO A 118 -41.12 11.68 -12.81
CA PRO A 118 -42.26 12.47 -12.34
C PRO A 118 -42.70 13.51 -13.37
N ASN A 119 -41.80 14.14 -14.12
CA ASN A 119 -42.18 15.09 -15.17
C ASN A 119 -42.99 14.41 -16.29
N LEU A 120 -42.60 13.20 -16.69
CA LEU A 120 -43.30 12.44 -17.73
C LEU A 120 -44.66 11.93 -17.25
N ALA A 121 -44.75 11.50 -15.98
CA ALA A 121 -46.02 11.13 -15.36
C ALA A 121 -47.00 12.33 -15.29
N LEU A 122 -46.51 13.50 -14.89
CA LEU A 122 -47.30 14.72 -14.76
C LEU A 122 -47.77 15.24 -16.13
N LEU A 123 -46.92 15.17 -17.16
CA LEU A 123 -47.30 15.50 -18.54
C LEU A 123 -48.39 14.56 -19.08
N ARG A 124 -48.28 13.26 -18.79
CA ARG A 124 -49.30 12.27 -19.16
C ARG A 124 -50.63 12.52 -18.45
N GLU A 125 -50.59 12.84 -17.16
CA GLU A 125 -51.79 13.18 -16.38
C GLU A 125 -52.51 14.40 -16.98
N GLN A 126 -51.77 15.49 -17.24
CA GLN A 126 -52.33 16.69 -17.86
C GLN A 126 -52.99 16.40 -19.22
N ALA A 127 -52.32 15.63 -20.08
CA ALA A 127 -52.89 15.22 -21.36
C ALA A 127 -54.19 14.42 -21.20
N MET A 128 -54.28 13.58 -20.17
CA MET A 128 -55.49 12.82 -19.86
C MET A 128 -56.62 13.75 -19.36
N THR A 129 -56.30 14.69 -18.46
CA THR A 129 -57.26 15.67 -17.93
C THR A 129 -57.82 16.58 -19.03
N ASP A 130 -56.96 17.02 -19.95
CA ASP A 130 -57.39 17.85 -21.08
C ASP A 130 -58.28 17.08 -22.06
N GLN A 131 -57.96 15.81 -22.34
CA GLN A 131 -58.81 14.94 -23.14
C GLN A 131 -60.20 14.77 -22.49
N GLU A 132 -60.26 14.55 -21.18
CA GLU A 132 -61.51 14.40 -20.44
C GLU A 132 -62.33 15.72 -20.41
N ARG A 133 -61.66 16.86 -20.24
CA ARG A 133 -62.27 18.19 -20.38
C ARG A 133 -62.82 18.46 -21.78
N GLN A 134 -62.16 17.96 -22.83
CA GLN A 134 -62.67 18.09 -24.20
C GLN A 134 -63.87 17.18 -24.45
N ARG A 135 -63.88 15.96 -23.90
CA ARG A 135 -65.03 15.04 -24.01
C ARG A 135 -66.27 15.59 -23.32
N THR A 136 -66.12 16.14 -22.12
CA THR A 136 -67.25 16.72 -21.36
C THR A 136 -67.85 17.96 -22.00
N LYS A 137 -67.11 18.70 -22.82
CA LYS A 137 -67.62 19.84 -23.59
C LYS A 137 -68.38 19.45 -24.87
N GLN A 138 -68.26 18.19 -25.30
CA GLN A 138 -68.96 17.65 -26.48
C GLN A 138 -70.22 16.85 -26.11
N LEU A 139 -70.52 16.73 -24.81
CA LEU A 139 -71.79 16.26 -24.26
C LEU A 139 -72.67 17.45 -23.90
#